data_AF-H6Q7U9-F1
#
_entry.id   AF-H6Q7U9-F1
#
_cell.length_a   1.000
_cell.length_b   1.000
_cell.length_c   1.000
_cell.angle_alpha   90.00
_cell.angle_beta   90.00
_cell.angle_gamma   90.00
#
_symmetry.space_group_name_H-M   'P 1'
#
loop_
_entity.id
_entity.type
_entity.pdbx_description
1 polymer ?
#
loop_
_entity_poly.entity_id
_entity_poly.type
_entity_poly.pdbx_seq_one_letter_code
_entity_poly.pdbx_strand_id
1 'polypeptide(L)'
;MSYSIEHARVKEAIEKSQCTGPTPLELLHCLENVLRNVGYTPTTSHLLDANVDPAEQPERARFIRIETQKAGEKNTHIFTFAILKSGGIFKALWLQSAVVER
;
A
#
# COMPACT_ATOMS: atom_id res chain seq x y z
N MET A 1 20.24 8.11 -2.35
CA MET A 1 19.60 7.38 -3.48
C MET A 1 18.41 8.21 -3.95
N SER A 2 18.09 8.19 -5.25
CA SER A 2 16.87 8.85 -5.72
C SER A 2 15.65 8.02 -5.31
N TYR A 3 14.81 8.55 -4.43
CA TYR A 3 13.60 7.86 -3.94
C TYR A 3 12.70 7.39 -5.08
N SER A 4 12.71 8.08 -6.22
CA SER A 4 11.96 7.70 -7.42
C SER A 4 12.37 6.33 -7.97
N ILE A 5 13.67 6.00 -7.97
CA ILE A 5 14.17 4.69 -8.45
C ILE A 5 13.75 3.60 -7.47
N GLU A 6 13.82 3.89 -6.18
CA GLU A 6 13.48 2.93 -5.16
C GLU A 6 11.98 2.62 -5.15
N HIS A 7 11.14 3.65 -5.18
CA HIS A 7 9.69 3.49 -5.25
C HIS A 7 9.25 2.81 -6.54
N ALA A 8 9.98 2.98 -7.65
CA ALA A 8 9.74 2.22 -8.87
C ALA A 8 9.97 0.71 -8.69
N ARG A 9 10.99 0.30 -7.91
CA ARG A 9 11.22 -1.12 -7.58
C ARG A 9 10.12 -1.68 -6.69
N VAL A 10 9.63 -0.88 -5.73
CA VAL A 10 8.48 -1.26 -4.90
C VAL A 10 7.24 -1.46 -5.78
N LYS A 11 6.96 -0.52 -6.68
CA LYS A 11 5.86 -0.62 -7.64
C LYS A 11 5.95 -1.92 -8.44
N GLU A 12 7.11 -2.20 -9.02
CA GLU A 12 7.34 -3.43 -9.81
C GLU A 12 7.11 -4.69 -8.97
N ALA A 13 7.58 -4.72 -7.72
CA ALA A 13 7.37 -5.85 -6.82
C ALA A 13 5.89 -6.07 -6.49
N ILE A 14 5.14 -4.99 -6.23
CA ILE A 14 3.70 -5.06 -5.97
C ILE A 14 2.95 -5.55 -7.22
N GLU A 15 3.26 -4.99 -8.40
CA GLU A 15 2.63 -5.40 -9.66
C GLU A 15 2.91 -6.88 -10.00
N LYS A 16 4.12 -7.38 -9.72
CA LYS A 16 4.48 -8.79 -9.88
C LYS A 16 3.82 -9.71 -8.87
N SER A 17 3.61 -9.26 -7.64
CA SER A 17 2.99 -10.06 -6.59
C SER A 17 1.52 -10.40 -6.86
N GLN A 18 0.86 -9.61 -7.71
CA GLN A 18 -0.57 -9.76 -8.05
C GLN A 18 -1.46 -9.90 -6.79
N CYS A 19 -1.20 -9.08 -5.77
CA CYS A 19 -1.98 -9.11 -4.53
C CYS A 19 -3.48 -9.01 -4.82
N THR A 20 -4.19 -10.06 -4.40
CA THR A 20 -5.64 -10.19 -4.48
C THR A 20 -6.17 -10.82 -3.19
N GLY A 21 -7.44 -10.60 -2.89
CA GLY A 21 -8.08 -11.21 -1.74
C GLY A 21 -9.61 -11.12 -1.78
N PRO A 22 -10.33 -11.97 -1.04
CA PRO A 22 -11.78 -11.90 -0.88
C PRO A 22 -12.23 -10.72 -0.01
N THR A 23 -11.31 -10.09 0.74
CA THR A 23 -11.57 -8.89 1.55
C THR A 23 -10.49 -7.82 1.38
N PRO A 24 -10.79 -6.54 1.62
CA PRO A 24 -9.79 -5.47 1.64
C PRO A 24 -8.68 -5.67 2.69
N LEU A 25 -8.97 -6.35 3.80
CA LEU A 25 -7.97 -6.67 4.83
C LEU A 25 -6.96 -7.71 4.35
N GLU A 26 -7.41 -8.75 3.66
CA GLU A 26 -6.48 -9.73 3.06
C GLU A 26 -5.61 -9.09 1.97
N LEU A 27 -6.19 -8.18 1.19
CA LEU A 27 -5.42 -7.38 0.24
C LEU A 27 -4.35 -6.54 0.94
N LEU A 28 -4.71 -5.85 2.04
CA LEU A 28 -3.78 -5.08 2.85
C LEU A 28 -2.63 -5.96 3.39
N HIS A 29 -2.94 -7.11 3.98
CA HIS A 29 -1.93 -8.03 4.50
C HIS A 29 -0.96 -8.51 3.41
N CYS A 30 -1.46 -8.78 2.19
CA CYS A 30 -0.61 -9.11 1.06
C CYS A 30 0.36 -7.97 0.72
N LEU A 31 -0.14 -6.74 0.61
CA LEU A 31 0.69 -5.57 0.31
C LEU A 31 1.76 -5.34 1.39
N GLU A 32 1.39 -5.44 2.67
CA GLU A 32 2.36 -5.32 3.77
C GLU A 32 3.45 -6.39 3.71
N ASN A 33 3.10 -7.63 3.36
CA ASN A 33 4.10 -8.70 3.21
C ASN A 33 5.05 -8.44 2.05
N VAL A 34 4.54 -7.95 0.91
CA VAL A 34 5.40 -7.54 -0.21
C VAL A 34 6.34 -6.42 0.22
N LEU A 35 5.83 -5.40 0.92
CA LEU A 35 6.64 -4.29 1.43
C LEU A 35 7.75 -4.77 2.38
N ARG A 36 7.44 -5.67 3.31
CA ARG A 36 8.43 -6.32 4.20
C ARG A 36 9.51 -7.04 3.40
N ASN A 37 9.12 -7.78 2.36
CA ASN A 37 10.06 -8.53 1.53
C ASN A 37 11.00 -7.62 0.71
N VAL A 38 10.59 -6.39 0.40
CA VAL A 38 11.43 -5.40 -0.29
C VAL A 38 12.14 -4.43 0.67
N GLY A 39 12.16 -4.73 1.97
CA GLY A 39 12.97 -4.04 2.98
C GLY A 39 12.28 -2.87 3.68
N TYR A 40 10.97 -2.71 3.52
CA TYR A 40 10.17 -1.71 4.22
C TYR A 40 9.41 -2.34 5.38
N THR A 41 9.36 -1.65 6.52
CA THR A 41 8.57 -2.05 7.67
C THR A 41 7.30 -1.20 7.72
N PRO A 42 6.11 -1.76 7.46
CA PRO A 42 4.85 -1.06 7.68
C PRO A 42 4.71 -0.62 9.13
N THR A 43 4.42 0.66 9.33
CA THR A 43 4.20 1.26 10.66
C THR A 43 2.74 1.59 10.89
N THR A 44 2.04 2.05 9.86
CA THR A 44 0.64 2.43 9.93
C THR A 44 -0.05 2.08 8.62
N SER A 45 -1.26 1.52 8.70
CA SER A 45 -2.06 1.17 7.53
C SER A 45 -3.47 1.75 7.68
N HIS A 46 -3.96 2.39 6.62
CA HIS A 46 -5.28 3.00 6.58
C HIS A 46 -6.10 2.43 5.42
N LEU A 47 -7.33 2.04 5.73
CA LEU A 47 -8.39 1.80 4.75
C LEU A 47 -9.21 3.07 4.63
N LEU A 48 -9.22 3.67 3.44
CA LEU A 48 -9.85 4.96 3.18
C LEU A 48 -11.01 4.82 2.19
N ASP A 49 -12.07 5.58 2.39
CA ASP A 49 -13.24 5.62 1.51
C ASP A 49 -12.99 6.50 0.26
N ALA A 50 -14.04 6.79 -0.52
CA ALA A 50 -13.94 7.60 -1.73
C ALA A 50 -13.55 9.07 -1.48
N ASN A 51 -13.78 9.59 -0.27
CA ASN A 51 -13.45 10.95 0.13
C ASN A 51 -12.05 11.04 0.77
N VAL A 52 -11.33 9.92 0.84
CA VAL A 52 -10.01 9.81 1.50
C VAL A 52 -10.11 9.91 3.04
N ASP A 53 -11.30 9.65 3.59
CA ASP A 53 -11.54 9.54 5.03
C ASP A 53 -11.40 8.08 5.49
N PRO A 54 -11.12 7.80 6.77
CA PRO A 54 -11.15 6.44 7.31
C PRO A 54 -12.47 5.75 6.99
N ALA A 55 -12.41 4.59 6.35
CA ALA A 55 -13.62 3.87 5.97
C ALA A 55 -14.33 3.32 7.22
N GLU A 56 -15.64 3.60 7.34
CA GLU A 56 -16.48 3.07 8.45
C GLU A 56 -16.51 1.53 8.47
N GLN A 57 -16.39 0.91 7.30
CA GLN A 57 -16.35 -0.54 7.09
C GLN A 57 -15.26 -0.86 6.06
N PRO A 58 -14.45 -1.92 6.26
CA PRO A 58 -13.41 -2.30 5.32
C PRO A 58 -13.92 -2.46 3.89
N GLU A 59 -15.12 -3.00 3.70
CA GLU A 59 -15.75 -3.26 2.40
C GLU A 59 -16.08 -1.99 1.61
N ARG A 60 -16.16 -0.84 2.30
CA ARG A 60 -16.37 0.48 1.69
C ARG A 60 -15.06 1.16 1.28
N ALA A 61 -13.92 0.60 1.68
CA ALA A 61 -12.62 1.17 1.34
C ALA A 61 -12.42 1.22 -0.18
N ARG A 62 -11.94 2.36 -0.65
CA ARG A 62 -11.53 2.62 -2.03
C ARG A 62 -10.02 2.76 -2.15
N PHE A 63 -9.33 3.07 -1.06
CA PHE A 63 -7.88 3.18 -1.04
C PHE A 63 -7.28 2.46 0.16
N ILE A 64 -6.05 1.97 -0.04
CA ILE A 64 -5.16 1.51 1.01
C ILE A 64 -3.99 2.48 1.04
N ARG A 65 -3.70 3.06 2.19
CA ARG A 65 -2.49 3.87 2.42
C ARG A 65 -1.64 3.19 3.49
N ILE A 66 -0.39 2.90 3.16
CA ILE A 66 0.56 2.26 4.06
C ILE A 66 1.73 3.20 4.27
N GLU A 67 1.94 3.58 5.51
CA GLU A 67 3.14 4.27 5.96
C GLU A 67 4.17 3.23 6.39
N THR A 68 5.41 3.41 5.96
CA THR A 68 6.50 2.50 6.20
C THR A 68 7.76 3.23 6.61
N GLN A 69 8.65 2.50 7.26
CA GLN A 69 10.03 2.90 7.50
C GLN A 69 10.99 1.95 6.80
N LYS A 70 12.19 2.42 6.54
CA LYS A 70 13.29 1.61 6.03
C LYS A 70 14.48 1.73 6.95
N ALA A 71 15.12 0.59 7.24
CA ALA A 71 16.22 0.55 8.19
C ALA A 71 17.36 1.49 7.76
N GLY A 72 17.81 2.34 8.69
CA GLY A 72 18.84 3.34 8.43
C GLY A 72 18.32 4.66 7.84
N GLU A 73 17.01 4.80 7.61
CA GLU A 73 16.39 6.04 7.13
C GLU A 73 15.50 6.66 8.22
N LYS A 74 15.49 8.00 8.29
CA LYS A 74 14.59 8.76 9.18
C LYS A 74 13.24 9.08 8.55
N ASN A 75 13.17 8.94 7.23
CA ASN A 75 12.02 9.35 6.45
C ASN A 75 10.90 8.32 6.55
N THR A 76 9.67 8.81 6.47
CA THR A 76 8.49 7.95 6.35
C THR A 76 8.14 7.84 4.89
N HIS A 77 8.05 6.61 4.39
CA HIS A 77 7.61 6.34 3.02
C HIS A 77 6.13 5.99 3.04
N ILE A 78 5.39 6.52 2.09
CA ILE A 78 3.95 6.33 2.01
C ILE A 78 3.65 5.71 0.66
N PHE A 79 2.97 4.58 0.66
CA PHE A 79 2.47 3.91 -0.54
C PHE A 79 0.95 3.91 -0.54
N THR A 80 0.35 4.38 -1.63
CA THR A 80 -1.11 4.45 -1.77
C THR A 80 -1.57 3.63 -2.95
N PHE A 81 -2.59 2.83 -2.72
CA PHE A 81 -3.18 1.91 -3.68
C PHE A 81 -4.68 2.16 -3.79
N ALA A 82 -5.22 2.12 -5.00
CA ALA A 82 -6.66 2.02 -5.21
C ALA A 82 -7.11 0.56 -5.07
N ILE A 83 -8.28 0.36 -4.50
CA ILE A 83 -8.92 -0.95 -4.35
C ILE A 83 -9.92 -1.12 -5.49
N LEU A 84 -9.69 -2.13 -6.33
CA LEU A 84 -10.61 -2.52 -7.38
C LEU A 84 -11.33 -3.80 -6.95
N LYS A 85 -12.65 -3.85 -7.13
CA LYS A 85 -13.47 -5.05 -6.86
C LYS A 85 -14.00 -5.60 -8.18
N SER A 86 -13.68 -6.84 -8.50
CA SER A 86 -14.14 -7.54 -9.71
C SER A 86 -14.52 -8.97 -9.35
N GLY A 87 -15.76 -9.37 -9.63
CA GLY A 87 -16.22 -10.74 -9.38
C GLY A 87 -16.10 -11.18 -7.90
N GLY A 88 -16.26 -10.25 -6.96
CA GLY A 88 -16.12 -10.53 -5.52
C GLY A 88 -14.67 -10.55 -5.00
N ILE A 89 -13.67 -10.46 -5.88
CA ILE A 89 -12.26 -10.37 -5.51
C ILE A 89 -11.79 -8.92 -5.52
N PHE A 90 -11.05 -8.56 -4.48
CA PHE A 90 -10.38 -7.27 -4.33
C PHE A 90 -8.94 -7.37 -4.85
N LYS A 91 -8.50 -6.35 -5.58
CA LYS A 91 -7.14 -6.21 -6.10
C LYS A 91 -6.63 -4.79 -5.87
N ALA A 92 -5.33 -4.64 -5.68
CA ALA A 92 -4.69 -3.34 -5.53
C ALA A 92 -4.21 -2.82 -6.89
N LEU A 93 -4.38 -1.52 -7.12
CA LEU A 93 -3.76 -0.78 -8.21
C LEU A 93 -2.86 0.29 -7.60
N TRP A 94 -1.59 0.34 -8.03
CA TRP A 94 -0.68 1.40 -7.60
C TRP A 94 -1.21 2.77 -8.00
N LEU A 95 -1.33 3.69 -7.03
CA LEU A 95 -1.77 5.06 -7.28
C LEU A 95 -0.59 6.04 -7.21
N GLN A 96 0.03 6.12 -6.04
CA GLN A 96 1.09 7.09 -5.75
C GLN A 96 2.00 6.61 -4.64
N SER A 97 3.14 7.28 -4.53
CA SER A 97 4.06 7.14 -3.41
C SER A 97 4.63 8.49 -3.01
N ALA A 98 4.87 8.70 -1.73
CA ALA A 98 5.45 9.92 -1.19
C ALA A 98 6.51 9.60 -0.13
N VAL A 99 7.37 10.58 0.14
CA VAL A 99 8.34 10.54 1.24
C VAL A 99 8.07 11.77 2.10
N VAL A 100 7.90 11.56 3.40
CA VAL A 100 7.82 12.63 4.38
C VAL A 100 9.17 12.70 5.07
N GLU A 101 9.89 13.78 4.81
CA GLU A 101 11.14 14.10 5.49
C GLU A 101 10.84 14.48 6.94
N ARG A 102 11.61 13.91 7.87
CA ARG A 102 11.56 14.24 9.29
C ARG A 102 12.88 14.84 9.76
#